data_AF-A0A227J7A1-F1
#
_entry.id   AF-A0A227J7A1-F1
#
_cell.length_a   1.000
_cell.length_b   1.000
_cell.length_c   1.000
_cell.angle_alpha   90.00
_cell.angle_beta   90.00
_cell.angle_gamma   90.00
#
_symmetry.space_group_name_H-M   'P 1'
#
loop_
_entity.id
_entity.type
_entity.pdbx_description
1 polymer ?
#
loop_
_entity_poly.entity_id
_entity_poly.type
_entity_poly.pdbx_seq_one_letter_code
_entity_poly.pdbx_strand_id
1 'polypeptide(L)' 'RVANLDGDGKAVNAKSLMKVIALGVKHGHQLQFSAEGPDAAQALESIGNAIASGLGEG' A
#
# COMPACT_ATOMS: atom_id res chain seq x y z
N ARG A 1 -6.34 3.47 2.09
CA ARG A 1 -6.66 2.03 1.83
C ARG A 1 -5.70 1.49 0.79
N VAL A 2 -5.50 0.17 0.76
CA VAL A 2 -4.64 -0.53 -0.22
C VAL A 2 -5.36 -1.77 -0.73
N ALA A 3 -5.26 -2.05 -2.03
CA ALA A 3 -5.78 -3.26 -2.67
C ALA A 3 -4.67 -3.96 -3.46
N ASN A 4 -4.68 -5.29 -3.47
CA ASN A 4 -3.82 -6.09 -4.32
C ASN A 4 -4.58 -6.43 -5.61
N LEU A 5 -4.16 -5.85 -6.73
CA LEU A 5 -4.84 -5.98 -8.03
C LEU A 5 -4.64 -7.36 -8.67
N ASP A 6 -3.54 -8.03 -8.32
CA ASP A 6 -3.25 -9.41 -8.73
C ASP A 6 -3.80 -10.46 -7.74
N GLY A 7 -4.44 -10.01 -6.66
CA GLY A 7 -5.09 -10.85 -5.65
C GLY A 7 -6.61 -10.83 -5.75
N ASP A 8 -7.27 -10.86 -4.59
CA ASP A 8 -8.74 -10.81 -4.50
C ASP A 8 -9.31 -9.40 -4.78
N GLY A 9 -8.46 -8.40 -5.07
CA GLY A 9 -8.87 -7.01 -5.36
C GLY A 9 -9.48 -6.25 -4.17
N LYS A 10 -9.70 -6.90 -3.02
CA LYS A 10 -10.31 -6.28 -1.85
C LYS A 10 -9.41 -5.23 -1.22
N ALA A 11 -9.93 -4.02 -1.09
CA ALA A 11 -9.26 -2.93 -0.41
C ALA A 11 -9.30 -3.12 1.12
N VAL A 12 -8.14 -3.00 1.77
CA VAL A 12 -7.99 -3.04 3.22
C VAL A 12 -7.48 -1.71 3.77
N ASN A 13 -7.59 -1.53 5.09
CA ASN A 13 -7.04 -0.37 5.77
C ASN A 13 -5.51 -0.49 5.84
N ALA A 14 -4.80 0.40 5.14
CA ALA A 14 -3.35 0.44 5.06
C ALA A 14 -2.65 0.82 6.39
N LYS A 15 -3.38 1.39 7.36
CA LYS A 15 -2.85 1.70 8.70
C LYS A 15 -2.81 0.47 9.61
N SER A 16 -3.45 -0.64 9.22
CA SER A 16 -3.51 -1.87 10.01
C SER A 16 -2.55 -2.90 9.45
N LEU A 17 -1.41 -3.10 10.12
CA LEU A 17 -0.39 -4.06 9.70
C LEU A 17 -0.97 -5.47 9.52
N MET A 18 -1.80 -5.95 10.45
CA MET A 18 -2.45 -7.27 10.34
C MET A 18 -3.25 -7.42 9.04
N LYS A 19 -4.02 -6.40 8.64
CA LYS A 19 -4.81 -6.44 7.40
C LYS A 19 -3.93 -6.36 6.15
N VAL A 20 -2.81 -5.64 6.21
CA VAL A 20 -1.84 -5.57 5.12
C VAL A 20 -1.14 -6.91 4.92
N ILE A 21 -0.75 -7.60 6.00
CA ILE A 21 -0.17 -8.96 5.91
C ILE A 21 -1.17 -9.94 5.31
N ALA A 22 -2.44 -9.88 5.75
CA ALA A 22 -3.51 -10.74 5.22
C ALA A 22 -3.85 -10.48 3.73
N LEU A 23 -3.38 -9.38 3.14
CA LEU A 23 -3.60 -9.05 1.73
C LEU A 23 -2.85 -10.02 0.77
N GLY A 24 -1.91 -10.81 1.30
CA GLY A 24 -1.23 -11.86 0.54
C GLY A 24 -0.40 -11.33 -0.63
N VAL A 25 0.19 -10.14 -0.47
CA VAL A 25 1.05 -9.51 -1.47
C VAL A 25 2.30 -10.37 -1.70
N LYS A 26 2.71 -10.53 -2.95
CA LYS A 26 3.94 -11.20 -3.35
C LYS A 26 4.77 -10.30 -4.25
N HIS A 27 6.04 -10.62 -4.39
CA HIS A 27 6.90 -9.95 -5.36
C HIS A 27 6.28 -10.03 -6.77
N GLY A 28 6.26 -8.89 -7.47
CA GLY A 28 5.64 -8.76 -8.79
C GLY A 28 4.14 -8.44 -8.79
N HIS A 29 3.46 -8.44 -7.64
CA HIS A 29 2.06 -7.99 -7.57
C HIS A 29 1.95 -6.47 -7.70
N GLN A 30 0.87 -6.03 -8.33
CA GLN A 30 0.48 -4.62 -8.42
C GLN A 30 -0.43 -4.24 -7.26
N LEU A 31 -0.08 -3.16 -6.58
CA LEU A 31 -0.85 -2.61 -5.49
C LEU A 31 -1.46 -1.28 -5.87
N GLN A 32 -2.73 -1.07 -5.50
CA GLN A 32 -3.39 0.23 -5.61
C GLN A 32 -3.56 0.84 -4.23
N PHE A 33 -2.94 2.01 -4.03
CA PHE A 33 -3.11 2.83 -2.84
C PHE A 33 -4.13 3.93 -3.10
N SER A 34 -4.96 4.23 -2.11
CA SER A 34 -5.89 5.36 -2.16
C SER A 34 -5.95 6.06 -0.81
N ALA A 35 -5.83 7.38 -0.84
CA ALA A 35 -5.93 8.24 0.34
C ALA A 35 -7.00 9.31 0.09
N GLU A 36 -7.63 9.77 1.16
CA GLU A 36 -8.68 10.79 1.16
C GLU A 36 -8.40 11.73 2.33
N GLY A 37 -8.69 13.03 2.16
CA GLY A 37 -8.43 14.07 3.16
C GLY A 37 -7.41 15.12 2.69
N PRO A 38 -7.16 16.15 3.50
CA PRO A 38 -6.30 17.29 3.14
C PRO A 38 -4.86 16.86 2.85
N ASP A 39 -4.36 15.84 3.54
CA ASP A 39 -2.98 15.34 3.38
C ASP A 39 -2.88 14.17 2.39
N ALA A 40 -3.95 13.87 1.62
CA ALA A 40 -4.00 12.66 0.78
C ALA A 40 -2.88 12.61 -0.25
N ALA A 41 -2.56 13.74 -0.91
CA ALA A 41 -1.50 13.81 -1.90
C ALA A 41 -0.12 13.53 -1.27
N GLN A 42 0.18 14.21 -0.15
CA GLN A 42 1.43 14.02 0.58
C GLN A 42 1.59 12.59 1.12
N ALA A 43 0.50 11.99 1.59
CA ALA A 43 0.49 10.61 2.05
C ALA A 43 0.79 9.63 0.91
N LEU A 44 0.18 9.81 -0.26
CA LEU A 44 0.45 8.96 -1.43
C LEU A 44 1.88 9.12 -1.94
N GLU A 45 2.39 10.35 -2.00
CA GLU A 45 3.79 10.63 -2.38
C GLU A 45 4.77 9.97 -1.41
N SER A 46 4.55 10.12 -0.10
CA SER A 46 5.39 9.52 0.94
C SER A 46 5.40 7.98 0.84
N ILE A 47 4.25 7.37 0.56
CA ILE A 47 4.14 5.92 0.33
C ILE A 47 4.95 5.52 -0.92
N GLY A 48 4.82 6.26 -2.02
CA GLY A 48 5.57 6.02 -3.25
C GLY A 48 7.08 6.07 -3.02
N ASN A 49 7.55 7.10 -2.31
CA ASN A 49 8.97 7.25 -1.96
C ASN A 49 9.46 6.13 -1.05
N ALA A 50 8.68 5.72 -0.05
CA ALA A 50 9.05 4.61 0.83
C ALA A 50 9.19 3.29 0.06
N ILE A 51 8.29 3.02 -0.90
CA ILE A 51 8.36 1.84 -1.76
C ILE A 51 9.60 1.91 -2.68
N ALA A 52 9.85 3.06 -3.30
CA ALA A 52 11.01 3.26 -4.18
C ALA A 52 12.35 3.13 -3.43
N SER A 53 12.39 3.54 -2.17
CA SER A 53 13.56 3.38 -1.27
C SER A 53 13.67 1.99 -0.65
N GLY A 54 12.92 0.99 -1.14
CA GLY A 54 13.05 -0.40 -0.67
C GLY A 54 12.49 -0.64 0.73
N LEU A 55 11.54 0.19 1.20
CA LEU A 55 10.84 0.02 2.47
C LEU A 55 11.75 -0.02 3.71
N GLY A 56 12.97 0.54 3.62
CA GLY A 56 13.94 0.55 4.71
C GLY A 56 14.79 -0.71 4.81
N GLU A 57 14.72 -1.61 3.82
CA GLU A 57 15.69 -2.69 3.65
C GLU A 57 16.96 -2.11 2.99
N GLY A 58 17.87 -1.64 3.85
CA GLY A 58 19.24 -1.24 3.55
C GLY A 58 20.19 -1.74 4.62
#